data_AF-E9E9S0-F1
#
_entry.id   AF-E9E9S0-F1
#
_cell.length_a   1.000
_cell.length_b   1.000
_cell.length_c   1.000
_cell.angle_alpha   90.00
_cell.angle_beta   90.00
_cell.angle_gamma   90.00
#
_symmetry.space_group_name_H-M   'P 1'
#
loop_
_entity.id
_entity.type
_entity.pdbx_description
1 polymer ?
#
loop_
_entity_poly.entity_id
_entity_poly.type
_entity_poly.pdbx_seq_one_letter_code
_entity_poly.pdbx_strand_id
1 'polypeptide(L)'
;MSKHKPVWFIAAASSGFGHEIALAALKRGHTVVATARKLERVKDLAEAGADILALDVTSSLSTIESVAAEVFEKHGRVDYLVIAAGFILEGAVEEVSRQEIYDSFNTNVFGTVSTIGAFLPLIRAQPVAPNGVRCTIVTFGSLGEAGEVAPAFPSMP
;
A
#
# COMPACT_ATOMS: atom_id res chain seq x y z
N MET A 1 25.12 1.58 21.62
CA MET A 1 23.91 0.84 21.18
C MET A 1 23.71 1.16 19.70
N SER A 2 23.79 0.16 18.82
CA SER A 2 23.45 0.38 17.40
C SER A 2 22.02 0.91 17.34
N LYS A 3 21.83 2.14 16.85
CA LYS A 3 20.50 2.72 16.65
C LYS A 3 19.82 1.87 15.58
N HIS A 4 18.93 0.97 15.99
CA HIS A 4 18.05 0.26 15.09
C HIS A 4 17.35 1.30 14.20
N LYS A 5 17.69 1.29 12.91
CA LYS A 5 17.11 2.17 11.89
C LYS A 5 15.94 1.42 11.25
N PRO A 6 14.68 1.82 11.50
CA PRO A 6 13.53 1.10 11.00
C PRO A 6 13.46 1.08 9.47
N VAL A 7 12.97 -0.02 8.92
CA VAL A 7 12.70 -0.20 7.49
C VAL A 7 11.20 -0.13 7.22
N TRP A 8 10.80 0.80 6.36
CA TRP A 8 9.42 1.03 5.95
C TRP A 8 9.23 0.51 4.54
N PHE A 9 8.31 -0.43 4.35
CA PHE A 9 7.80 -0.76 3.03
C PHE A 9 6.44 -0.08 2.84
N ILE A 10 6.30 0.73 1.80
CA ILE A 10 5.10 1.52 1.55
C ILE A 10 4.56 1.18 0.16
N ALA A 11 3.47 0.42 0.13
CA ALA A 11 2.71 0.14 -1.09
C ALA A 11 1.84 1.35 -1.46
N ALA A 12 1.97 1.80 -2.72
CA ALA A 12 1.32 2.99 -3.27
C ALA A 12 1.76 4.32 -2.63
N ALA A 13 3.05 4.65 -2.77
CA ALA A 13 3.65 5.89 -2.30
C ALA A 13 3.60 7.06 -3.30
N SER A 14 2.92 6.91 -4.44
CA SER A 14 2.88 7.93 -5.50
C SER A 14 2.04 9.17 -5.20
N SER A 15 1.25 9.15 -4.12
CA SER A 15 0.38 10.25 -3.69
C SER A 15 -0.23 9.99 -2.30
N GLY A 16 -0.91 10.98 -1.74
CA GLY A 16 -1.75 10.83 -0.54
C GLY A 16 -0.97 10.36 0.69
N PHE A 17 -1.61 9.54 1.53
CA PHE A 17 -1.01 9.09 2.79
C PHE A 17 0.30 8.31 2.59
N GLY A 18 0.39 7.44 1.57
CA GLY A 18 1.60 6.68 1.29
C GLY A 18 2.81 7.59 1.04
N HIS A 19 2.60 8.65 0.25
CA HIS A 19 3.63 9.63 -0.06
C HIS A 19 4.09 10.42 1.17
N GLU A 20 3.15 10.98 1.94
CA GLU A 20 3.47 11.78 3.13
C GLU A 20 4.13 10.94 4.23
N ILE A 21 3.73 9.68 4.37
CA ILE A 21 4.36 8.73 5.29
C ILE A 21 5.80 8.45 4.86
N ALA A 22 6.05 8.26 3.55
CA ALA A 22 7.39 8.06 3.02
C ALA A 22 8.30 9.23 3.35
N LEU A 23 7.88 10.47 3.05
CA LEU A 23 8.62 11.68 3.38
C LEU A 23 8.87 11.82 4.89
N ALA A 24 7.85 11.56 5.72
CA ALA A 24 7.98 11.66 7.17
C ALA A 24 8.95 10.62 7.74
N ALA A 25 8.96 9.40 7.20
CA ALA A 25 9.91 8.36 7.59
C ALA A 25 11.35 8.71 7.15
N LEU A 26 11.53 9.20 5.91
CA LEU A 26 12.83 9.68 5.41
C LEU A 26 13.38 10.82 6.26
N LYS A 27 12.56 11.82 6.63
CA LYS A 27 12.96 12.94 7.50
C LYS A 27 13.43 12.49 8.89
N ARG A 28 12.95 11.35 9.39
CA ARG A 28 13.41 10.74 10.65
C ARG A 28 14.70 9.93 10.49
N GLY A 29 15.24 9.87 9.28
CA GLY A 29 16.43 9.09 8.94
C GLY A 29 16.19 7.59 8.88
N HIS A 30 14.95 7.15 8.69
CA HIS A 30 14.59 5.74 8.51
C HIS A 30 14.93 5.25 7.09
N THR A 31 14.94 3.95 6.86
CA THR A 31 15.03 3.37 5.51
C THR A 31 13.61 3.27 4.95
N VAL A 32 13.39 3.72 3.72
CA VAL A 32 12.09 3.68 3.07
C VAL A 32 12.23 2.98 1.72
N VAL A 33 11.41 1.95 1.52
CA VAL A 33 11.10 1.37 0.22
C VAL A 33 9.72 1.88 -0.19
N ALA A 34 9.69 2.77 -1.18
CA ALA A 34 8.48 3.41 -1.68
C ALA A 34 8.08 2.78 -3.02
N THR A 35 6.87 2.25 -3.13
CA THR A 35 6.44 1.59 -4.37
C THR A 35 5.35 2.33 -5.11
N ALA A 36 5.34 2.20 -6.42
CA ALA A 36 4.30 2.69 -7.31
C ALA A 36 4.21 1.83 -8.56
N ARG A 37 3.06 1.85 -9.25
CA ARG A 37 2.93 1.19 -10.57
C ARG A 37 3.86 1.78 -11.63
N LYS A 38 4.17 3.07 -11.48
CA LYS A 38 4.94 3.90 -12.40
C LYS A 38 5.99 4.65 -11.60
N LEU A 39 7.27 4.30 -11.79
CA LEU A 39 8.38 4.83 -11.01
C LEU A 39 8.56 6.35 -11.18
N GLU A 40 8.15 6.89 -12.32
CA GLU A 40 8.17 8.34 -12.56
C GLU A 40 7.33 9.14 -11.55
N ARG A 41 6.34 8.51 -10.91
CA ARG A 41 5.47 9.15 -9.91
C ARG A 41 6.05 9.18 -8.48
N VAL A 42 7.22 8.59 -8.27
CA VAL A 42 7.92 8.55 -6.97
C VAL A 42 9.39 8.99 -7.10
N LYS A 43 9.72 9.71 -8.19
CA LYS A 43 11.08 10.23 -8.42
C LYS A 43 11.54 11.17 -7.32
N ASP A 44 10.65 12.02 -6.84
CA ASP A 44 10.89 12.93 -5.73
C ASP A 44 11.18 12.19 -4.41
N LEU A 45 10.53 11.04 -4.16
CA LEU A 45 10.88 10.17 -3.04
C LEU A 45 12.28 9.56 -3.21
N ALA A 46 12.66 9.15 -4.42
CA ALA A 46 14.01 8.68 -4.70
C ALA A 46 15.07 9.78 -4.49
N GLU A 47 14.79 11.00 -4.95
CA GLU A 47 15.63 12.18 -4.70
C GLU A 47 15.74 12.51 -3.21
N ALA A 48 14.69 12.24 -2.43
CA ALA A 48 14.68 12.35 -0.97
C ALA A 48 15.38 11.16 -0.25
N GLY A 49 15.88 10.17 -0.99
CA GLY A 49 16.67 9.05 -0.47
C GLY A 49 15.89 7.76 -0.20
N ALA A 50 14.69 7.61 -0.75
CA ALA A 50 13.97 6.32 -0.73
C ALA A 50 14.51 5.36 -1.81
N ASP A 51 14.49 4.07 -1.49
CA ASP A 51 14.56 3.03 -2.50
C ASP A 51 13.20 2.91 -3.18
N ILE A 52 13.16 2.97 -4.52
CA ILE A 52 11.90 2.90 -5.26
C ILE A 52 11.76 1.56 -6.00
N LEU A 53 10.57 0.96 -5.92
CA LEU A 53 10.24 -0.30 -6.61
C LEU A 53 8.91 -0.22 -7.34
N ALA A 54 8.82 -0.93 -8.47
CA ALA A 54 7.57 -1.04 -9.19
C ALA A 54 6.67 -2.10 -8.52
N LEU A 55 5.46 -1.71 -8.13
CA LEU A 55 4.48 -2.65 -7.60
C LEU A 55 3.05 -2.20 -7.93
N ASP A 56 2.29 -3.11 -8.51
CA ASP A 56 0.83 -3.06 -8.48
C ASP A 56 0.33 -4.13 -7.50
N VAL A 57 -0.45 -3.72 -6.50
CA VAL A 57 -1.01 -4.63 -5.49
C VAL A 57 -2.01 -5.61 -6.10
N THR A 58 -2.50 -5.36 -7.31
CA THR A 58 -3.38 -6.28 -8.06
C THR A 58 -2.58 -7.24 -8.97
N SER A 59 -1.24 -7.24 -8.90
CA SER A 59 -0.40 -8.19 -9.65
C SER A 59 -0.60 -9.62 -9.15
N SER A 60 -0.06 -10.60 -9.90
CA SER A 60 -0.02 -11.99 -9.43
C SER A 60 0.67 -12.08 -8.07
N LEU A 61 0.23 -13.03 -7.23
CA LEU A 61 0.85 -13.27 -5.93
C LEU A 61 2.37 -13.50 -6.05
N SER A 62 2.81 -14.25 -7.06
CA SER A 62 4.24 -14.48 -7.34
C SER A 62 5.04 -13.20 -7.60
N THR A 63 4.42 -12.19 -8.22
CA THR A 63 5.08 -10.88 -8.44
C THR A 63 5.27 -10.15 -7.12
N ILE A 64 4.24 -10.15 -6.27
CA ILE A 64 4.27 -9.50 -4.95
C ILE A 64 5.27 -10.23 -4.03
N GLU A 65 5.31 -11.56 -4.08
CA GLU A 65 6.31 -12.38 -3.37
C GLU A 65 7.74 -12.09 -3.82
N SER A 66 7.97 -11.91 -5.12
CA SER A 66 9.29 -11.54 -5.65
C SER A 66 9.74 -10.18 -5.13
N VAL A 67 8.84 -9.18 -5.11
CA VAL A 67 9.14 -7.85 -4.54
C VAL A 67 9.43 -7.96 -3.04
N ALA A 68 8.65 -8.75 -2.30
CA ALA A 68 8.90 -8.98 -0.88
C ALA A 68 10.28 -9.61 -0.66
N ALA A 69 10.64 -10.63 -1.44
CA ALA A 69 11.96 -11.27 -1.37
C ALA A 69 13.10 -10.28 -1.66
N GLU A 70 12.99 -9.46 -2.70
CA GLU A 70 13.98 -8.42 -3.05
C GLU A 70 14.20 -7.43 -1.90
N VAL A 71 13.11 -6.97 -1.27
CA VAL A 71 13.18 -6.06 -0.12
C VAL A 71 13.91 -6.70 1.06
N PHE A 72 13.60 -7.96 1.36
CA PHE A 72 14.25 -8.68 2.46
C PHE A 72 15.70 -9.05 2.15
N GLU A 73 16.04 -9.34 0.90
CA GLU A 73 17.43 -9.57 0.48
C GLU A 73 18.27 -8.30 0.69
N LYS A 74 17.73 -7.13 0.30
CA LYS A 74 18.44 -5.86 0.39
C LYS A 74 18.52 -5.30 1.82
N HIS A 75 17.44 -5.41 2.59
CA HIS A 75 17.32 -4.73 3.89
C HIS A 75 17.32 -5.67 5.10
N GLY A 76 17.13 -6.98 4.89
CA GLY A 76 17.11 -8.00 5.94
C GLY A 76 15.86 -7.99 6.84
N ARG A 77 14.99 -6.99 6.71
CA ARG A 77 13.79 -6.82 7.56
C ARG A 77 12.80 -5.82 6.97
N VAL A 78 11.57 -5.86 7.47
CA VAL A 78 10.57 -4.80 7.35
C VAL A 78 9.95 -4.55 8.71
N ASP A 79 10.05 -3.33 9.23
CA ASP A 79 9.52 -2.93 10.53
C ASP A 79 8.12 -2.34 10.43
N TYR A 80 7.82 -1.70 9.29
CA TYR A 80 6.51 -1.14 8.98
C TYR A 80 6.09 -1.55 7.59
N LEU A 81 5.00 -2.31 7.49
CA LEU A 81 4.36 -2.69 6.23
C LEU A 81 3.13 -1.80 6.05
N VAL A 82 3.25 -0.75 5.25
CA VAL A 82 2.18 0.22 4.99
C VAL A 82 1.54 -0.08 3.65
N ILE A 83 0.24 -0.34 3.66
CA ILE A 83 -0.55 -0.60 2.46
C ILE A 83 -1.52 0.56 2.29
N ALA A 84 -1.07 1.58 1.55
CA ALA A 84 -1.84 2.78 1.24
C ALA A 84 -2.52 2.71 -0.15
N ALA A 85 -2.45 1.54 -0.80
CA ALA A 85 -3.12 1.32 -2.07
C ALA A 85 -4.64 1.27 -1.85
N GLY A 86 -5.35 2.16 -2.53
CA GLY A 86 -6.80 2.12 -2.58
C GLY A 86 -7.39 3.36 -3.23
N PHE A 87 -8.65 3.25 -3.62
CA PHE A 87 -9.43 4.38 -4.13
C PHE A 87 -10.89 4.25 -3.73
N ILE A 88 -11.58 5.38 -3.69
CA ILE A 88 -13.03 5.44 -3.45
C ILE A 88 -13.72 5.28 -4.81
N LEU A 89 -14.63 4.31 -4.88
CA LEU A 89 -15.61 4.20 -5.96
C LEU A 89 -16.90 4.86 -5.47
N GLU A 90 -17.26 5.97 -6.10
CA GLU A 90 -18.44 6.77 -5.76
C GLU A 90 -19.52 6.59 -6.83
N GLY A 91 -20.76 6.42 -6.41
CA GLY A 91 -21.93 6.30 -7.30
C GLY A 91 -23.04 5.43 -6.73
N ALA A 92 -24.25 5.56 -7.26
CA ALA A 92 -25.34 4.64 -6.93
C ALA A 92 -25.02 3.23 -7.45
N VAL A 93 -25.56 2.19 -6.81
CA VAL A 93 -25.28 0.79 -7.19
C VAL A 93 -25.70 0.49 -8.64
N GLU A 94 -26.75 1.17 -9.12
CA GLU A 94 -27.23 1.10 -10.49
C GLU A 94 -26.39 1.91 -11.50
N GLU A 95 -25.57 2.85 -11.03
CA GLU A 95 -24.73 3.74 -11.85
C GLU A 95 -23.30 3.22 -12.01
N VAL A 96 -22.81 2.42 -11.06
CA VAL A 96 -21.48 1.81 -11.13
C VAL A 96 -21.50 0.50 -11.92
N SER A 97 -20.50 0.30 -12.78
CA SER A 97 -20.36 -0.96 -13.50
C SER A 97 -19.86 -2.07 -12.58
N ARG A 98 -20.18 -3.32 -12.95
CA ARG A 98 -19.62 -4.50 -12.26
C ARG A 98 -18.09 -4.52 -12.28
N GLN A 99 -17.48 -4.01 -13.35
CA GLN A 99 -16.02 -3.97 -13.47
C GLN A 99 -15.41 -2.99 -12.48
N GLU A 100 -15.98 -1.79 -12.33
CA GLU A 100 -15.51 -0.81 -11.35
C GLU A 100 -15.62 -1.33 -9.91
N ILE A 101 -16.72 -2.03 -9.60
CA ILE A 101 -16.87 -2.72 -8.32
C ILE A 101 -15.73 -3.74 -8.14
N TYR A 102 -15.48 -4.60 -9.13
CA TYR A 102 -14.40 -5.59 -9.04
C TYR A 102 -13.02 -4.95 -8.92
N ASP A 103 -12.74 -3.87 -9.64
CA ASP A 103 -11.46 -3.16 -9.56
C ASP A 103 -11.23 -2.54 -8.18
N SER A 104 -12.28 -2.01 -7.57
CA SER A 104 -12.27 -1.52 -6.19
C SER A 104 -11.96 -2.64 -5.20
N PHE A 105 -12.64 -3.79 -5.30
CA PHE A 105 -12.35 -4.95 -4.44
C PHE A 105 -10.94 -5.52 -4.68
N ASN A 106 -10.51 -5.61 -5.94
CA ASN A 106 -9.18 -6.08 -6.32
C ASN A 106 -8.08 -5.21 -5.70
N THR A 107 -8.26 -3.89 -5.70
CA THR A 107 -7.26 -2.97 -5.14
C THR A 107 -7.36 -2.91 -3.61
N ASN A 108 -8.54 -2.58 -3.08
CA ASN A 108 -8.73 -2.21 -1.68
C ASN A 108 -8.71 -3.43 -0.74
N VAL A 109 -9.22 -4.58 -1.22
CA VAL A 109 -9.37 -5.79 -0.40
C VAL A 109 -8.34 -6.85 -0.78
N PHE A 110 -8.40 -7.36 -2.01
CA PHE A 110 -7.57 -8.49 -2.43
C PHE A 110 -6.09 -8.12 -2.57
N GLY A 111 -5.79 -6.90 -3.03
CA GLY A 111 -4.43 -6.38 -3.10
C GLY A 111 -3.81 -6.23 -1.72
N THR A 112 -4.58 -5.73 -0.75
CA THR A 112 -4.17 -5.65 0.66
C THR A 112 -3.86 -7.03 1.23
N VAL A 113 -4.78 -8.00 1.08
CA VAL A 113 -4.60 -9.36 1.60
C VAL A 113 -3.40 -10.05 0.93
N SER A 114 -3.26 -9.92 -0.40
CA SER A 114 -2.14 -10.51 -1.14
C SER A 114 -0.80 -9.93 -0.70
N THR A 115 -0.72 -8.61 -0.50
CA THR A 115 0.49 -7.94 -0.02
C THR A 115 0.86 -8.40 1.38
N ILE A 116 -0.10 -8.48 2.31
CA ILE A 116 0.16 -9.03 3.65
C ILE A 116 0.63 -10.48 3.53
N GLY A 117 -0.07 -11.31 2.75
CA GLY A 117 0.24 -12.72 2.55
C GLY A 117 1.66 -12.96 2.05
N ALA A 118 2.13 -12.16 1.09
CA ALA A 118 3.48 -12.25 0.54
C ALA A 118 4.58 -11.89 1.55
N PHE A 119 4.35 -10.86 2.38
CA PHE A 119 5.35 -10.40 3.35
C PHE A 119 5.36 -11.21 4.65
N LEU A 120 4.23 -11.82 5.03
CA LEU A 120 4.05 -12.43 6.35
C LEU A 120 5.03 -13.57 6.66
N PRO A 121 5.35 -14.50 5.73
CA PRO A 121 6.37 -15.54 5.98
C PRO A 121 7.75 -14.94 6.31
N LEU A 122 8.16 -13.90 5.56
CA LEU A 122 9.44 -13.24 5.75
C LEU A 122 9.50 -12.45 7.07
N ILE A 123 8.41 -11.74 7.40
CA ILE A 123 8.25 -11.04 8.69
C ILE A 123 8.32 -12.03 9.86
N ARG A 124 7.71 -13.22 9.74
CA ARG A 124 7.76 -14.24 10.79
C ARG A 124 9.19 -14.78 11.01
N ALA A 125 9.97 -14.88 9.94
CA ALA A 125 11.36 -15.33 9.98
C ALA A 125 12.34 -14.27 10.50
N GLN A 126 12.05 -12.97 10.31
CA GLN A 126 12.94 -11.89 10.73
C GLN A 126 13.04 -11.76 12.27
N PRO A 127 14.16 -11.30 12.85
CA PRO A 127 14.30 -11.12 14.29
C PRO A 127 13.28 -10.14 14.91
N VAL A 128 12.90 -10.36 16.17
CA VAL A 128 12.06 -9.41 16.94
C VAL A 128 12.84 -8.12 17.16
N ALA A 129 12.21 -6.96 16.89
CA ALA A 129 12.82 -5.66 17.11
C ALA A 129 12.91 -5.33 18.63
N PRO A 130 13.71 -4.34 19.05
CA PRO A 130 13.87 -3.99 20.47
C PRO A 130 12.57 -3.62 21.20
N ASN A 131 11.52 -3.23 20.48
CA ASN A 131 10.20 -2.93 21.02
C ASN A 131 9.31 -4.19 21.24
N GLY A 132 9.85 -5.39 21.03
CA GLY A 132 9.12 -6.65 21.18
C GLY A 132 8.22 -7.03 19.99
N VAL A 133 8.23 -6.23 18.91
CA VAL A 133 7.41 -6.45 17.71
C VAL A 133 8.29 -6.82 16.53
N ARG A 134 7.84 -7.71 15.64
CA ARG A 134 8.56 -8.00 14.38
C ARG A 134 8.28 -6.92 13.34
N CYS A 135 7.02 -6.63 13.07
CA CYS A 135 6.56 -5.63 12.11
C CYS A 135 5.20 -5.07 12.54
N THR A 136 4.97 -3.78 12.28
CA THR A 136 3.65 -3.15 12.35
C THR A 136 3.05 -3.09 10.96
N ILE A 137 1.88 -3.72 10.77
CA ILE A 137 1.13 -3.67 9.52
C ILE A 137 0.11 -2.52 9.63
N VAL A 138 0.12 -1.61 8.65
CA VAL A 138 -0.78 -0.46 8.58
C VAL A 138 -1.59 -0.57 7.29
N THR A 139 -2.90 -0.60 7.42
CA THR A 139 -3.84 -0.60 6.29
C THR A 139 -4.77 0.59 6.40
N PHE A 140 -5.19 1.14 5.27
CA PHE A 140 -6.18 2.20 5.19
C PHE A 140 -7.51 1.60 4.76
N GLY A 141 -8.45 1.49 5.69
CA GLY A 141 -9.77 0.94 5.42
C GLY A 141 -10.78 2.04 5.08
N SER A 142 -11.48 1.88 3.96
CA SER A 142 -12.79 2.47 3.68
C SER A 142 -13.48 1.61 2.63
N LEU A 143 -14.75 1.25 2.82
CA LEU A 143 -15.50 0.37 1.91
C LEU A 143 -16.61 1.09 1.14
N GLY A 144 -16.87 2.37 1.40
CA GLY A 144 -17.87 3.10 0.65
C GLY A 144 -18.16 4.49 1.20
N GLU A 145 -18.45 5.38 0.27
CA GLU A 145 -19.26 6.56 0.49
C GLU A 145 -20.65 6.22 -0.06
N ALA A 146 -21.70 6.38 0.76
CA ALA A 146 -23.07 6.08 0.34
C ALA A 146 -23.64 7.33 -0.35
N GLY A 147 -23.82 7.26 -1.67
CA GLY A 147 -24.52 8.29 -2.43
C GLY A 147 -26.00 8.39 -2.02
N GLU A 148 -26.55 9.60 -2.05
CA GLU A 148 -27.97 9.83 -1.87
C GLU A 148 -28.74 9.36 -3.11
N VAL A 149 -29.80 8.57 -2.93
CA VAL A 149 -30.77 8.34 -4.00
C VAL A 149 -31.57 9.62 -4.17
N ALA A 150 -31.22 10.44 -5.16
CA ALA A 150 -32.07 11.57 -5.55
C ALA A 150 -33.48 11.04 -5.91
N PRO A 151 -34.57 11.75 -5.53
CA PRO A 151 -35.91 11.29 -5.86
C PRO A 151 -36.05 11.14 -7.38
N ALA A 152 -36.62 10.00 -7.80
CA ALA A 152 -36.79 9.62 -9.19
C ALA A 152 -37.25 10.81 -10.05
N PHE A 153 -36.55 11.09 -11.15
CA PHE A 153 -37.00 12.08 -12.13
C PHE A 153 -38.45 11.76 -12.53
N PRO A 154 -39.38 12.74 -12.50
CA PRO A 154 -40.73 12.51 -12.99
C PRO A 154 -40.63 12.06 -14.45
N SER A 155 -41.33 10.98 -14.78
CA SER A 155 -41.43 10.46 -16.15
C SER A 155 -41.76 11.61 -17.11
N MET A 156 -40.86 11.88 -18.07
CA MET A 156 -41.15 12.85 -19.12
C MET A 156 -42.35 12.36 -19.97
N PRO A 157 -43.23 13.28 -20.38
CA PRO A 157 -44.46 12.98 -21.11
C PRO A 157 -44.23 12.42 -22.52
#